data_AF-A0ABF7Q8J2-F1
#
_entry.id   AF-A0ABF7Q8J2-F1
#
_cell.length_a   1.000
_cell.length_b   1.000
_cell.length_c   1.000
_cell.angle_alpha   90.00
_cell.angle_beta   90.00
_cell.angle_gamma   90.00
#
_symmetry.space_group_name_H-M   'P 1'
#
loop_
_entity.id
_entity.type
_entity.pdbx_description
1 polymer ?
#
loop_
_entity_poly.entity_id
_entity_poly.type
_entity_poly.pdbx_seq_one_letter_code
_entity_poly.pdbx_strand_id
1 'polypeptide(L)'
;MRDRIADPYDAQMRTYREHPRSLNRRLVEDYVRDHSEYVELAIEALAQAAPVTLALVQFHKAIRRSPARNFWPFIRKTKGVLFVRSADTGRDSPWPWQRTKTGNMRYALPGVLLFSPWLPNVRRDVRNRTIELQRTRAHIRSMAGQDDVWSQNLHWFIFYGTRRARWLLEEVKVLQGIAGPESIAALDRWSDDPLRGSNITLRISRNTLVYRDGPEHCEIDISAALTKPLSIPSTPDRDLKLHLVRAGRQSYSP
;
A
#
# COMPACT_ATOMS: atom_id res chain seq x y z
N MET A 1 41.81 -28.08 35.36
CA MET A 1 40.42 -27.56 35.30
C MET A 1 40.40 -26.26 36.08
N ARG A 2 40.27 -25.11 35.41
CA ARG A 2 40.05 -23.82 36.09
C ARG A 2 38.55 -23.64 36.21
N ASP A 3 38.05 -23.63 37.44
CA ASP A 3 36.70 -23.17 37.72
C ASP A 3 36.56 -21.74 37.20
N ARG A 4 35.73 -21.57 36.16
CA ARG A 4 35.21 -20.26 35.77
C ARG A 4 34.28 -19.84 36.91
N ILE A 5 34.85 -19.17 37.91
CA ILE A 5 34.07 -18.32 38.81
C ILE A 5 33.38 -17.33 37.88
N ALA A 6 32.07 -17.52 37.66
CA ALA A 6 31.26 -16.55 36.94
C ALA A 6 31.41 -15.22 37.68
N ASP A 7 31.96 -14.23 36.98
CA ASP A 7 32.33 -12.94 37.54
C ASP A 7 31.09 -12.31 38.22
N PRO A 8 31.16 -11.83 39.47
CA PRO A 8 30.08 -11.09 40.12
C PRO A 8 29.50 -9.98 39.24
N TYR A 9 30.35 -9.39 38.39
CA TYR A 9 29.94 -8.43 37.38
C TYR A 9 28.99 -9.03 36.32
N ASP A 10 29.23 -10.24 35.84
CA ASP A 10 28.36 -10.94 34.88
C ASP A 10 27.01 -11.35 35.50
N ALA A 11 26.99 -11.67 36.79
CA ALA A 11 25.75 -11.94 37.53
C ALA A 11 24.95 -10.65 37.73
N GLN A 12 25.59 -9.56 38.14
CA GLN A 12 24.96 -8.25 38.31
C GLN A 12 24.43 -7.70 36.97
N MET A 13 25.18 -7.86 35.88
CA MET A 13 24.76 -7.46 34.54
C MET A 13 23.60 -8.32 34.00
N ARG A 14 23.49 -9.60 34.40
CA ARG A 14 22.31 -10.42 34.09
C ARG A 14 21.05 -9.89 34.77
N THR A 15 21.11 -9.66 36.08
CA THR A 15 19.99 -9.09 36.85
C THR A 15 19.60 -7.70 36.33
N TYR A 16 20.59 -6.87 35.98
CA TYR A 16 20.36 -5.54 35.41
C TYR A 16 19.71 -5.57 34.01
N ARG A 17 19.87 -6.66 33.25
CA ARG A 17 19.19 -6.88 31.96
C ARG A 17 17.80 -7.48 32.13
N GLU A 18 17.61 -8.36 33.10
CA GLU A 18 16.33 -9.03 33.38
C GLU A 18 15.26 -8.05 33.87
N HIS A 19 15.63 -7.07 34.71
CA HIS A 19 14.68 -6.08 35.21
C HIS A 19 13.99 -5.25 34.10
N PRO A 20 14.70 -4.56 33.19
CA PRO A 20 14.08 -3.84 32.06
C PRO A 20 13.39 -4.76 31.06
N ARG A 21 13.83 -6.01 30.88
CA ARG A 21 13.08 -7.01 30.09
C ARG A 21 11.70 -7.26 30.66
N SER A 22 11.59 -7.47 31.97
CA SER A 22 10.31 -7.69 32.64
C SER A 22 9.35 -6.48 32.53
N LEU A 23 9.90 -5.26 32.67
CA LEU A 23 9.13 -4.02 32.51
C LEU A 23 8.64 -3.85 31.07
N ASN A 24 9.55 -4.03 30.10
CA ASN A 24 9.21 -3.94 28.68
C ASN A 24 8.19 -4.99 28.26
N ARG A 25 8.28 -6.21 28.80
CA ARG A 25 7.29 -7.26 28.53
C ARG A 25 5.88 -6.82 28.92
N ARG A 26 5.71 -6.26 30.13
CA ARG A 26 4.40 -5.72 30.57
C ARG A 26 3.91 -4.59 29.67
N LEU A 27 4.79 -3.65 29.33
CA LEU A 27 4.46 -2.55 28.41
C LEU A 27 4.02 -3.06 27.04
N VAL A 28 4.66 -4.11 26.53
CA VAL A 28 4.28 -4.71 25.25
C VAL A 28 2.94 -5.45 25.38
N GLU A 29 2.73 -6.23 26.44
CA GLU A 29 1.47 -6.92 26.67
C GLU A 29 0.28 -5.94 26.77
N ASP A 30 0.45 -4.82 27.47
CA ASP A 30 -0.56 -3.77 27.56
C ASP A 30 -0.78 -3.08 26.20
N TYR A 31 0.30 -2.73 25.49
CA TYR A 31 0.18 -2.17 24.14
C TYR A 31 -0.56 -3.11 23.18
N VAL A 32 -0.25 -4.41 23.23
CA VAL A 32 -0.91 -5.43 22.40
C VAL A 32 -2.38 -5.53 22.74
N ARG A 33 -2.74 -5.51 24.03
CA ARG A 33 -4.14 -5.54 24.48
C ARG A 33 -4.91 -4.35 23.90
N ASP A 34 -4.33 -3.16 24.02
CA ASP A 34 -4.95 -1.90 23.61
C ASP A 34 -5.04 -1.73 22.08
N HIS A 35 -4.18 -2.39 21.30
CA HIS A 35 -4.05 -2.14 19.85
C HIS A 35 -4.27 -3.38 18.96
N SER A 36 -4.62 -4.52 19.54
CA SER A 36 -4.87 -5.76 18.79
C SER A 36 -6.02 -5.63 17.77
N GLU A 37 -7.04 -4.81 18.07
CA GLU A 37 -8.17 -4.55 17.18
C GLU A 37 -7.76 -3.95 15.83
N TYR A 38 -6.72 -3.11 15.81
CA TYR A 38 -6.21 -2.51 14.57
C TYR A 38 -5.69 -3.56 13.59
N VAL A 39 -5.18 -4.70 14.09
CA VAL A 39 -4.74 -5.82 13.26
C VAL A 39 -5.93 -6.49 12.58
N GLU A 40 -7.02 -6.72 13.31
CA GLU A 40 -8.24 -7.32 12.74
C GLU A 40 -8.87 -6.39 11.69
N LEU A 41 -9.03 -5.11 12.01
CA LEU A 41 -9.56 -4.11 11.07
C LEU A 41 -8.70 -4.01 9.79
N ALA A 42 -7.38 -4.06 9.93
CA ALA A 42 -6.48 -4.05 8.78
C ALA A 42 -6.59 -5.33 7.92
N ILE A 43 -6.76 -6.50 8.54
CA ILE A 43 -6.98 -7.76 7.82
C ILE A 43 -8.29 -7.71 7.03
N GLU A 44 -9.37 -7.25 7.65
CA GLU A 44 -10.69 -7.12 7.01
C GLU A 44 -10.66 -6.15 5.83
N ALA A 45 -10.03 -4.98 6.00
CA ALA A 45 -9.90 -3.99 4.93
C ALA A 45 -9.05 -4.53 3.75
N LEU A 46 -7.97 -5.27 4.03
CA LEU A 46 -7.19 -5.92 2.98
C LEU A 46 -7.96 -7.04 2.26
N ALA A 47 -8.81 -7.78 2.98
CA ALA A 47 -9.69 -8.77 2.37
C ALA A 47 -10.69 -8.13 1.40
N GLN A 48 -11.22 -6.95 1.74
CA GLN A 48 -12.05 -6.15 0.83
C GLN A 48 -11.27 -5.63 -0.39
N ALA A 49 -9.97 -5.33 -0.23
CA ALA A 49 -9.11 -4.88 -1.32
C ALA A 49 -8.63 -6.00 -2.25
N ALA A 50 -8.63 -7.26 -1.82
CA ALA A 50 -8.23 -8.40 -2.64
C ALA A 50 -9.00 -8.49 -3.99
N PRO A 51 -10.35 -8.46 -4.04
CA PRO A 51 -11.08 -8.46 -5.32
C PRO A 51 -10.80 -7.20 -6.16
N VAL A 52 -10.58 -6.04 -5.53
CA VAL A 52 -10.25 -4.79 -6.24
C VAL A 52 -8.90 -4.91 -6.94
N THR A 53 -7.86 -5.37 -6.24
CA THR A 53 -6.53 -5.56 -6.85
C THR A 53 -6.53 -6.62 -7.94
N LEU A 54 -7.36 -7.67 -7.83
CA LEU A 54 -7.55 -8.64 -8.90
C LEU A 54 -8.20 -8.00 -10.13
N ALA A 55 -9.29 -7.24 -9.92
CA ALA A 55 -9.98 -6.53 -10.99
C ALA A 55 -9.07 -5.54 -11.71
N LEU A 56 -8.24 -4.78 -10.98
CA LEU A 56 -7.24 -3.88 -11.55
C LEU A 56 -6.26 -4.64 -12.46
N VAL A 57 -5.75 -5.79 -12.02
CA VAL A 57 -4.83 -6.63 -12.81
C VAL A 57 -5.52 -7.19 -14.06
N GLN A 58 -6.78 -7.63 -13.95
CA GLN A 58 -7.55 -8.18 -15.06
C GLN A 58 -7.90 -7.11 -16.10
N PHE A 59 -8.41 -5.97 -15.65
CA PHE A 59 -8.70 -4.80 -16.49
C PHE A 59 -7.44 -4.38 -17.26
N HIS A 60 -6.31 -4.34 -16.56
CA HIS A 60 -5.03 -4.00 -17.19
C HIS A 60 -4.60 -5.01 -18.26
N LYS A 61 -4.73 -6.31 -17.96
CA LYS A 61 -4.45 -7.36 -18.95
C LYS A 61 -5.37 -7.29 -20.16
N ALA A 62 -6.63 -6.92 -19.97
CA ALA A 62 -7.59 -6.76 -21.06
C ALA A 62 -7.17 -5.62 -21.99
N ILE A 63 -6.81 -4.45 -21.45
CA ILE A 63 -6.28 -3.32 -22.25
C ILE A 63 -5.03 -3.72 -23.03
N ARG A 64 -4.08 -4.43 -22.39
CA ARG A 64 -2.85 -4.87 -23.07
C ARG A 64 -3.12 -5.80 -24.27
N ARG A 65 -4.21 -6.55 -24.23
CA ARG A 65 -4.60 -7.53 -25.27
C ARG A 65 -5.52 -6.92 -26.32
N SER A 66 -6.10 -5.74 -26.09
CA SER A 66 -7.04 -5.10 -27.01
C SER A 66 -6.34 -4.21 -28.04
N PRO A 67 -7.04 -3.82 -29.13
CA PRO A 67 -6.56 -2.82 -30.08
C PRO A 67 -6.24 -1.46 -29.45
N ALA A 68 -6.78 -1.14 -28.26
CA ALA A 68 -6.38 0.02 -27.47
C ALA A 68 -4.88 0.02 -27.07
N ARG A 69 -4.17 -1.10 -27.29
CA ARG A 69 -2.71 -1.13 -27.35
C ARG A 69 -2.15 -0.06 -28.30
N ASN A 70 -2.85 0.38 -29.33
CA ASN A 70 -2.33 1.41 -30.24
C ASN A 70 -2.05 2.77 -29.52
N PHE A 71 -2.52 2.95 -28.28
CA PHE A 71 -2.09 4.04 -27.38
C PHE A 71 -0.68 3.87 -26.78
N TRP A 72 -0.01 2.72 -26.91
CA TRP A 72 1.31 2.44 -26.31
C TRP A 72 2.36 3.51 -26.62
N PRO A 73 2.44 4.14 -27.81
CA PRO A 73 3.35 5.24 -28.06
C PRO A 73 3.03 6.49 -27.21
N PHE A 74 1.75 6.82 -27.03
CA PHE A 74 1.29 7.92 -26.18
C PHE A 74 1.56 7.60 -24.69
N ILE A 75 1.26 6.36 -24.28
CA ILE A 75 1.53 5.82 -22.95
C ILE A 75 3.05 5.76 -22.67
N ARG A 76 3.89 5.42 -23.64
CA ARG A 76 5.35 5.41 -23.50
C ARG A 76 5.91 6.83 -23.35
N LYS A 77 5.36 7.80 -24.09
CA LYS A 77 5.70 9.23 -23.93
C LYS A 77 5.31 9.78 -22.56
N THR A 78 4.20 9.31 -21.98
CA THR A 78 3.79 9.65 -20.60
C THR A 78 4.43 8.77 -19.52
N LYS A 79 5.44 7.96 -19.88
CA LYS A 79 6.12 6.99 -18.99
C LYS A 79 5.12 6.10 -18.25
N GLY A 80 4.24 5.49 -19.01
CA GLY A 80 3.39 4.42 -18.55
C GLY A 80 2.14 4.89 -17.81
N VAL A 81 1.48 5.95 -18.24
CA VAL A 81 0.14 6.24 -17.70
C VAL A 81 -0.71 6.98 -18.74
N LEU A 82 -1.94 6.55 -18.99
CA LEU A 82 -2.93 7.44 -19.60
C LEU A 82 -3.44 8.40 -18.52
N PHE A 83 -2.90 9.62 -18.50
CA PHE A 83 -3.33 10.70 -17.61
C PHE A 83 -4.28 11.61 -18.37
N VAL A 84 -5.39 11.99 -17.74
CA VAL A 84 -6.17 13.14 -18.21
C VAL A 84 -6.20 14.21 -17.13
N ARG A 85 -5.96 15.45 -17.56
CA ARG A 85 -5.83 16.63 -16.71
C ARG A 85 -7.17 16.94 -16.03
N SER A 86 -7.13 17.33 -14.76
CA SER A 86 -8.23 18.10 -14.15
C SER A 86 -8.16 19.54 -14.66
N ALA A 87 -9.31 20.15 -14.92
CA ALA A 87 -9.43 21.52 -15.43
C ALA A 87 -8.97 22.59 -14.42
N ASP A 88 -8.89 22.26 -13.13
CA ASP A 88 -8.85 23.25 -12.06
C ASP A 88 -7.45 23.72 -11.64
N THR A 89 -6.37 23.16 -12.22
CA THR A 89 -5.04 23.32 -11.59
C THR A 89 -4.21 24.49 -12.08
N GLY A 90 -4.57 25.18 -13.18
CA GLY A 90 -3.96 26.46 -13.60
C GLY A 90 -2.42 26.52 -13.62
N ARG A 91 -1.73 25.37 -13.63
CA ARG A 91 -0.27 25.27 -13.46
C ARG A 91 0.35 24.63 -14.68
N ASP A 92 1.25 25.38 -15.31
CA ASP A 92 2.07 25.00 -16.46
C ASP A 92 3.19 23.99 -16.13
N SER A 93 2.96 23.05 -15.20
CA SER A 93 3.89 21.94 -14.99
C SER A 93 3.43 20.71 -15.77
N PRO A 94 4.13 20.33 -16.85
CA PRO A 94 3.64 19.28 -17.76
C PRO A 94 3.72 17.85 -17.20
N TRP A 95 4.23 17.63 -15.98
CA TRP A 95 4.56 16.29 -15.48
C TRP A 95 4.07 16.03 -14.04
N PRO A 96 3.30 14.94 -13.79
CA PRO A 96 2.75 14.59 -12.47
C PRO A 96 3.76 13.93 -11.52
N TRP A 97 5.03 13.93 -11.91
CA TRP A 97 6.09 13.22 -11.22
C TRP A 97 7.20 14.18 -10.81
N GLN A 98 7.56 14.14 -9.53
CA GLN A 98 8.71 14.84 -8.99
C GLN A 98 9.84 13.83 -8.72
N ARG A 99 11.07 14.20 -9.06
CA ARG A 99 12.25 13.38 -8.73
C ARG A 99 12.51 13.46 -7.23
N THR A 100 12.56 12.33 -6.54
CA THR A 100 13.03 12.25 -5.15
C THR A 100 14.54 12.44 -5.11
N LYS A 101 15.08 12.79 -3.94
CA LYS A 101 16.52 12.91 -3.72
C LYS A 101 17.30 11.61 -4.00
N THR A 102 16.62 10.47 -3.98
CA THR A 102 17.19 9.14 -4.31
C THR A 102 17.08 8.78 -5.79
N GLY A 103 16.59 9.69 -6.64
CA GLY A 103 16.42 9.46 -8.08
C GLY A 103 15.13 8.74 -8.47
N ASN A 104 14.33 8.28 -7.50
CA ASN A 104 13.01 7.68 -7.75
C ASN A 104 11.99 8.76 -8.12
N MET A 105 10.92 8.39 -8.83
CA MET A 105 9.83 9.32 -9.14
C MET A 105 8.74 9.20 -8.07
N ARG A 106 8.33 10.32 -7.48
CA ARG A 106 7.18 10.42 -6.57
C ARG A 106 6.07 11.21 -7.24
N TYR A 107 4.84 10.71 -7.13
CA TYR A 107 3.65 11.39 -7.64
C TYR A 107 3.41 12.70 -6.89
N ALA A 108 3.19 13.81 -7.61
CA ALA A 108 3.11 15.15 -7.04
C ALA A 108 2.18 16.13 -7.79
N LEU A 109 1.11 15.67 -8.44
CA LEU A 109 0.08 16.57 -8.98
C LEU A 109 -1.36 16.05 -8.72
N PRO A 110 -2.37 16.94 -8.68
CA PRO A 110 -3.78 16.56 -8.74
C PRO A 110 -4.12 16.14 -10.18
N GLY A 111 -4.64 14.94 -10.37
CA GLY A 111 -4.98 14.39 -11.68
C GLY A 111 -5.56 12.98 -11.56
N VAL A 112 -6.24 12.54 -12.60
CA VAL A 112 -6.96 11.26 -12.60
C VAL A 112 -6.17 10.22 -13.38
N LEU A 113 -5.75 9.17 -12.69
CA LEU A 113 -5.05 8.03 -13.29
C LEU A 113 -6.08 7.16 -14.03
N LEU A 114 -6.00 7.01 -15.36
CA LEU A 114 -6.90 6.12 -16.10
C LEU A 114 -6.36 4.70 -16.24
N PHE A 115 -5.05 4.51 -16.47
CA PHE A 115 -4.37 3.21 -16.33
C PHE A 115 -2.85 3.37 -16.51
N SER A 116 -2.07 2.39 -16.03
CA SER A 116 -0.60 2.31 -16.19
C SER A 116 -0.19 0.95 -16.77
N PRO A 117 0.65 0.84 -17.84
CA PRO A 117 1.28 -0.41 -18.27
C PRO A 117 2.11 -1.04 -17.15
N TRP A 118 2.48 -0.31 -16.11
CA TRP A 118 3.20 -0.82 -14.96
C TRP A 118 2.32 -0.69 -13.72
N LEU A 119 1.26 -1.48 -13.67
CA LEU A 119 0.47 -1.60 -12.45
C LEU A 119 1.45 -1.97 -11.32
N PRO A 120 1.49 -1.22 -10.21
CA PRO A 120 2.32 -1.61 -9.08
C PRO A 120 1.93 -3.03 -8.66
N ASN A 121 2.83 -3.72 -7.97
CA ASN A 121 2.60 -5.09 -7.49
C ASN A 121 1.54 -5.17 -6.38
N VAL A 122 0.53 -4.29 -6.39
CA VAL A 122 -0.52 -4.11 -5.39
C VAL A 122 -1.20 -5.42 -5.00
N ARG A 123 -1.46 -6.33 -5.95
CA ARG A 123 -2.04 -7.64 -5.63
C ARG A 123 -1.09 -8.50 -4.78
N ARG A 124 0.19 -8.51 -5.13
CA ARG A 124 1.22 -9.24 -4.36
C ARG A 124 1.43 -8.56 -3.02
N ASP A 125 1.46 -7.23 -2.98
CA ASP A 125 1.68 -6.46 -1.77
C ASP A 125 0.51 -6.61 -0.80
N VAL A 126 -0.74 -6.59 -1.28
CA VAL A 126 -1.95 -6.85 -0.47
C VAL A 126 -1.90 -8.27 0.08
N ARG A 127 -1.64 -9.27 -0.76
CA ARG A 127 -1.51 -10.67 -0.31
C ARG A 127 -0.42 -10.82 0.77
N ASN A 128 0.76 -10.29 0.52
CA ASN A 128 1.88 -10.39 1.45
C ASN A 128 1.56 -9.70 2.78
N ARG A 129 0.97 -8.51 2.73
CA ARG A 129 0.56 -7.77 3.94
C ARG A 129 -0.52 -8.49 4.72
N THR A 130 -1.51 -9.09 4.05
CA THR A 130 -2.52 -9.93 4.70
C THR A 130 -1.87 -11.11 5.42
N ILE A 131 -0.92 -11.81 4.78
CA ILE A 131 -0.19 -12.93 5.41
C ILE A 131 0.61 -12.46 6.63
N GLU A 132 1.32 -11.33 6.51
CA GLU A 132 2.08 -10.76 7.63
C GLU A 132 1.18 -10.41 8.82
N LEU A 133 0.04 -9.74 8.58
CA LEU A 133 -0.90 -9.40 9.65
C LEU A 133 -1.60 -10.64 10.24
N GLN A 134 -1.90 -11.65 9.42
CA GLN A 134 -2.42 -12.93 9.92
C GLN A 134 -1.41 -13.64 10.84
N ARG A 135 -0.11 -13.54 10.53
CA ARG A 135 0.95 -14.02 11.44
C ARG A 135 0.96 -13.20 12.72
N THR A 136 0.92 -11.87 12.64
CA THR A 136 0.83 -10.99 13.83
C THR A 136 -0.37 -11.37 14.71
N ARG A 137 -1.54 -11.60 14.13
CA ARG A 137 -2.74 -12.09 14.82
C ARG A 137 -2.49 -13.41 15.54
N ALA A 138 -1.84 -14.38 14.89
CA ALA A 138 -1.49 -15.66 15.50
C ALA A 138 -0.50 -15.48 16.67
N HIS A 139 0.48 -14.58 16.54
CA HIS A 139 1.40 -14.23 17.62
C HIS A 139 0.69 -13.60 18.81
N ILE A 140 -0.23 -12.66 18.58
CA ILE A 140 -1.06 -12.06 19.64
C ILE A 140 -1.80 -13.15 20.42
N ARG A 141 -2.42 -14.11 19.72
CA ARG A 141 -3.18 -15.21 20.35
C ARG A 141 -2.32 -16.19 21.15
N SER A 142 -1.04 -16.34 20.79
CA SER A 142 -0.13 -17.29 21.44
C SER A 142 0.89 -16.61 22.37
N MET A 143 0.73 -15.31 22.63
CA MET A 143 1.66 -14.48 23.41
C MET A 143 1.95 -15.03 24.81
N ALA A 144 0.99 -15.71 25.44
CA ALA A 144 1.16 -16.31 26.76
C ALA A 144 2.22 -17.45 26.79
N GLY A 145 2.56 -18.05 25.65
CA GLY A 145 3.49 -19.20 25.56
C GLY A 145 4.71 -19.00 24.65
N GLN A 146 4.99 -17.78 24.18
CA GLN A 146 6.12 -17.49 23.27
C GLN A 146 7.39 -17.01 23.98
N ASP A 147 8.54 -17.31 23.38
CA ASP A 147 9.86 -16.79 23.76
C ASP A 147 9.89 -15.25 23.78
N ASP A 148 10.63 -14.69 24.74
CA ASP A 148 10.71 -13.25 25.03
C ASP A 148 11.07 -12.38 23.81
N VAL A 149 11.80 -12.92 22.82
CA VAL A 149 12.27 -12.13 21.66
C VAL A 149 11.14 -11.79 20.69
N TRP A 150 10.17 -12.69 20.49
CA TRP A 150 9.04 -12.45 19.59
C TRP A 150 7.95 -11.63 20.26
N SER A 151 7.71 -11.85 21.55
CA SER A 151 6.78 -11.04 22.33
C SER A 151 7.27 -9.59 22.43
N GLN A 152 8.57 -9.35 22.64
CA GLN A 152 9.12 -7.99 22.74
C GLN A 152 8.99 -7.17 21.46
N ASN A 153 8.93 -7.79 20.27
CA ASN A 153 8.79 -7.08 18.98
C ASN A 153 7.33 -6.96 18.50
N LEU A 154 6.36 -7.50 19.25
CA LEU A 154 4.97 -7.55 18.79
C LEU A 154 4.34 -6.17 18.63
N HIS A 155 4.69 -5.22 19.51
CA HIS A 155 4.29 -3.82 19.40
C HIS A 155 4.69 -3.22 18.04
N TRP A 156 5.92 -3.49 17.58
CA TRP A 156 6.46 -3.02 16.31
C TRP A 156 5.70 -3.62 15.13
N PHE A 157 5.42 -4.94 15.17
CA PHE A 157 4.63 -5.59 14.11
C PHE A 157 3.21 -5.04 14.01
N ILE A 158 2.56 -4.76 15.16
CA ILE A 158 1.24 -4.11 15.18
C ILE A 158 1.33 -2.72 14.57
N PHE A 159 2.24 -1.86 15.05
CA PHE A 159 2.35 -0.48 14.61
C PHE A 159 2.70 -0.37 13.12
N TYR A 160 3.84 -0.94 12.71
CA TYR A 160 4.31 -0.83 11.33
C TYR A 160 3.45 -1.67 10.37
N GLY A 161 2.95 -2.82 10.81
CA GLY A 161 2.10 -3.68 10.01
C GLY A 161 0.79 -3.01 9.64
N THR A 162 0.07 -2.45 10.62
CA THR A 162 -1.21 -1.77 10.39
C THR A 162 -1.03 -0.47 9.60
N ARG A 163 0.01 0.32 9.92
CA ARG A 163 0.34 1.54 9.17
C ARG A 163 0.69 1.26 7.71
N ARG A 164 1.43 0.18 7.44
CA ARG A 164 1.75 -0.23 6.07
C ARG A 164 0.51 -0.72 5.32
N ALA A 165 -0.41 -1.41 5.99
CA ALA A 165 -1.69 -1.81 5.42
C ALA A 165 -2.54 -0.59 5.03
N ARG A 166 -2.64 0.41 5.91
CA ARG A 166 -3.32 1.68 5.62
C ARG A 166 -2.77 2.36 4.37
N TRP A 167 -1.44 2.56 4.28
CA TRP A 167 -0.82 3.19 3.11
C TRP A 167 -1.08 2.40 1.82
N LEU A 168 -1.00 1.08 1.89
CA LEU A 168 -1.30 0.23 0.73
C LEU A 168 -2.76 0.35 0.29
N LEU A 169 -3.71 0.43 1.23
CA LEU A 169 -5.12 0.62 0.92
C LEU A 169 -5.39 2.01 0.33
N GLU A 170 -4.71 3.05 0.79
CA GLU A 170 -4.74 4.38 0.20
C GLU A 170 -4.24 4.35 -1.26
N GLU A 171 -3.16 3.62 -1.55
CA GLU A 171 -2.67 3.40 -2.93
C GLU A 171 -3.70 2.66 -3.79
N VAL A 172 -4.27 1.55 -3.29
CA VAL A 172 -5.28 0.78 -4.04
C VAL A 172 -6.53 1.63 -4.29
N LYS A 173 -6.96 2.47 -3.33
CA LYS A 173 -8.11 3.37 -3.47
C LYS A 173 -7.89 4.40 -4.57
N VAL A 174 -6.69 4.94 -4.71
CA VAL A 174 -6.35 5.83 -5.84
C VAL A 174 -6.47 5.09 -7.17
N LEU A 175 -5.96 3.86 -7.25
CA LEU A 175 -6.07 3.03 -8.46
C LEU A 175 -7.51 2.61 -8.76
N GLN A 176 -8.35 2.46 -7.74
CA GLN A 176 -9.76 2.12 -7.89
C GLN A 176 -10.55 3.24 -8.60
N GLY A 177 -10.13 4.51 -8.44
CA GLY A 177 -10.77 5.68 -9.04
C GLY A 177 -10.74 5.75 -10.58
N ILE A 178 -10.14 4.79 -11.26
CA ILE A 178 -10.02 4.73 -12.73
C ILE A 178 -11.35 4.88 -13.47
N ALA A 179 -12.48 4.47 -12.89
CA ALA A 179 -13.81 4.59 -13.50
C ALA A 179 -14.75 5.56 -12.74
N GLY A 180 -14.17 6.48 -11.95
CA GLY A 180 -14.93 7.50 -11.25
C GLY A 180 -15.46 8.61 -12.17
N PRO A 181 -16.39 9.47 -11.68
CA PRO A 181 -16.98 10.55 -12.48
C PRO A 181 -15.94 11.47 -13.12
N GLU A 182 -14.85 11.77 -12.42
CA GLU A 182 -13.75 12.59 -12.95
C GLU A 182 -13.02 11.90 -14.10
N SER A 183 -12.74 10.60 -13.99
CA SER A 183 -12.13 9.79 -15.05
C SER A 183 -12.99 9.75 -16.32
N ILE A 184 -14.31 9.59 -16.13
CA ILE A 184 -15.30 9.54 -17.20
C ILE A 184 -15.32 10.90 -17.92
N ALA A 185 -15.53 11.99 -17.19
CA ALA A 185 -15.56 13.34 -17.76
C ALA A 185 -14.26 13.72 -18.47
N ALA A 186 -13.12 13.23 -17.96
CA ALA A 186 -11.83 13.46 -18.55
C ALA A 186 -11.66 12.68 -19.87
N LEU A 187 -12.09 11.42 -19.94
CA LEU A 187 -12.12 10.64 -21.18
C LEU A 187 -13.07 11.20 -22.22
N ASP A 188 -14.26 11.66 -21.81
CA ASP A 188 -15.23 12.25 -22.72
C ASP A 188 -14.65 13.52 -23.38
N ARG A 189 -14.07 14.44 -22.59
CA ARG A 189 -13.37 15.62 -23.12
C ARG A 189 -12.22 15.27 -24.06
N TRP A 190 -11.49 14.20 -23.77
CA TRP A 190 -10.40 13.74 -24.62
C TRP A 190 -10.90 13.20 -25.96
N SER A 191 -12.04 12.49 -25.94
CA SER A 191 -12.66 11.91 -27.14
C SER A 191 -13.27 12.98 -28.05
N ASP A 192 -13.71 14.09 -27.49
CA ASP A 192 -14.36 15.18 -28.24
C ASP A 192 -13.38 16.25 -28.77
N ASP A 193 -12.07 16.12 -28.51
CA ASP A 193 -11.06 17.10 -28.90
C ASP A 193 -10.81 17.11 -30.43
N PRO A 194 -11.24 18.15 -31.16
CA PRO A 194 -11.24 18.18 -32.62
C PRO A 194 -9.84 18.35 -33.23
N LEU A 195 -8.81 18.64 -32.41
CA LEU A 195 -7.45 18.94 -32.87
C LEU A 195 -6.62 17.70 -33.29
N ARG A 196 -7.12 16.48 -33.12
CA ARG A 196 -6.28 15.27 -33.25
C ARG A 196 -6.25 14.61 -34.62
N GLY A 197 -7.13 14.98 -35.55
CA GLY A 197 -7.16 14.40 -36.90
C GLY A 197 -7.32 12.87 -36.94
N SER A 198 -7.65 12.24 -35.81
CA SER A 198 -7.74 10.80 -35.62
C SER A 198 -9.17 10.44 -35.25
N ASN A 199 -9.78 9.49 -35.97
CA ASN A 199 -11.12 8.95 -35.66
C ASN A 199 -11.13 8.05 -34.40
N ILE A 200 -10.18 8.25 -33.49
CA ILE A 200 -9.98 7.44 -32.30
C ILE A 200 -10.84 7.99 -31.17
N THR A 201 -11.73 7.16 -30.63
CA THR A 201 -12.54 7.48 -29.45
C THR A 201 -12.19 6.53 -28.31
N LEU A 202 -12.18 7.06 -27.09
CA LEU A 202 -11.97 6.31 -25.86
C LEU A 202 -12.90 6.88 -24.79
N ARG A 203 -13.89 6.09 -24.36
CA ARG A 203 -14.91 6.54 -23.40
C ARG A 203 -15.26 5.45 -22.41
N ILE A 204 -15.78 5.83 -21.25
CA ILE A 204 -16.37 4.89 -20.29
C ILE A 204 -17.88 5.07 -20.31
N SER A 205 -18.62 4.02 -20.64
CA SER A 205 -20.08 4.01 -20.61
C SER A 205 -20.58 2.76 -19.92
N ARG A 206 -21.50 2.90 -18.95
CA ARG A 206 -22.14 1.77 -18.24
C ARG A 206 -21.16 0.71 -17.70
N ASN A 207 -20.05 1.14 -17.09
CA ASN A 207 -18.96 0.25 -16.62
C ASN A 207 -18.22 -0.49 -17.73
N THR A 208 -18.16 0.06 -18.94
CA THR A 208 -17.40 -0.52 -20.05
C THR A 208 -16.49 0.56 -20.62
N LEU A 209 -15.20 0.25 -20.74
CA LEU A 209 -14.25 1.05 -21.50
C LEU A 209 -14.42 0.70 -22.98
N VAL A 210 -14.85 1.68 -23.77
CA VAL A 210 -15.08 1.55 -25.21
C VAL A 210 -13.96 2.25 -25.96
N TYR A 211 -13.33 1.53 -26.87
CA TYR A 211 -12.35 2.06 -27.83
C TYR A 211 -12.85 1.84 -29.25
N ARG A 212 -12.69 2.85 -30.10
CA ARG A 212 -12.95 2.75 -31.54
C ARG A 212 -11.91 3.54 -32.32
N ASP A 213 -11.36 2.94 -33.37
CA ASP A 213 -10.46 3.56 -34.34
C ASP A 213 -10.77 2.99 -35.73
N GLY A 214 -11.55 3.73 -36.52
CA GLY A 214 -12.06 3.23 -37.81
C GLY A 214 -12.84 1.92 -37.66
N PRO A 215 -12.46 0.82 -38.35
CA PRO A 215 -13.10 -0.49 -38.20
C PRO A 215 -12.70 -1.23 -36.92
N GLU A 216 -11.62 -0.82 -36.23
CA GLU A 216 -11.22 -1.43 -34.97
C GLU A 216 -12.14 -0.94 -33.85
N HIS A 217 -12.77 -1.89 -33.16
CA HIS A 217 -13.64 -1.62 -32.02
C HIS A 217 -13.33 -2.62 -30.91
N CYS A 218 -13.27 -2.15 -29.66
CA CYS A 218 -13.26 -3.06 -28.53
C CYS A 218 -13.96 -2.49 -27.31
N GLU A 219 -14.59 -3.38 -26.56
CA GLU A 219 -15.26 -3.10 -25.30
C GLU A 219 -14.60 -3.93 -24.21
N ILE A 220 -14.27 -3.28 -23.09
CA ILE A 220 -13.63 -3.92 -21.94
C ILE A 220 -14.49 -3.62 -20.72
N ASP A 221 -15.05 -4.67 -20.14
CA ASP A 221 -15.85 -4.56 -18.93
C ASP A 221 -14.99 -4.15 -17.73
N ILE A 222 -15.50 -3.18 -16.98
CA ILE A 222 -14.97 -2.68 -15.73
C ILE A 222 -15.70 -3.43 -14.63
N SER A 223 -14.97 -4.26 -13.89
CA SER A 223 -15.54 -5.04 -12.79
C SER A 223 -16.23 -4.14 -11.76
N ALA A 224 -17.40 -4.55 -11.28
CA ALA A 224 -18.09 -3.91 -10.15
C ALA A 224 -17.25 -3.89 -8.85
N ALA A 225 -16.18 -4.69 -8.75
CA ALA A 225 -15.24 -4.58 -7.65
C ALA A 225 -14.52 -3.21 -7.64
N LEU A 226 -14.33 -2.59 -8.80
CA LEU A 226 -13.70 -1.28 -8.92
C LEU A 226 -14.63 -0.12 -8.51
N THR A 227 -15.93 -0.35 -8.36
CA THR A 227 -16.88 0.71 -7.99
C THR A 227 -17.25 0.72 -6.51
N LYS A 228 -16.95 -0.35 -5.77
CA LYS A 228 -17.22 -0.43 -4.32
C LYS A 228 -16.13 0.28 -3.53
N PRO A 229 -16.41 1.39 -2.82
CA PRO A 229 -15.37 2.15 -2.14
C PRO A 229 -14.65 1.30 -1.09
N LEU A 230 -13.32 1.38 -1.09
CA LEU A 230 -12.51 0.74 -0.05
C LEU A 230 -12.55 1.53 1.27
N SER A 231 -12.68 0.77 2.36
CA SER A 231 -12.49 1.27 3.71
C SER A 231 -10.99 1.43 4.01
N ILE A 232 -10.64 2.51 4.70
CA ILE A 232 -9.27 2.74 5.19
C ILE A 232 -9.30 2.53 6.71
N PRO A 233 -8.59 1.53 7.24
CA PRO A 233 -8.60 1.27 8.68
C PRO A 233 -7.81 2.36 9.41
N SER A 234 -8.26 2.68 10.62
CA SER A 234 -7.44 3.40 11.59
C SER A 234 -6.22 2.57 11.98
N THR A 235 -5.20 3.24 12.51
CA THR A 235 -3.94 2.63 12.94
C THR A 235 -3.50 3.32 14.23
N PRO A 236 -2.67 2.69 15.08
CA PRO A 236 -2.14 3.38 16.26
C PRO A 236 -1.40 4.66 15.87
N ASP A 237 -1.52 5.71 16.69
CA ASP A 237 -0.92 7.02 16.41
C ASP A 237 0.60 7.02 16.60
N ARG A 238 1.09 6.21 17.54
CA ARG A 238 2.51 6.14 17.91
C ARG A 238 2.94 4.71 18.23
N ASP A 239 4.20 4.45 17.96
CA ASP A 239 4.87 3.22 18.39
C ASP A 239 5.13 3.22 19.90
N LEU A 240 5.28 2.04 20.48
CA LEU A 240 5.62 1.86 21.89
C LEU A 240 7.09 2.21 22.14
N LYS A 241 7.37 2.97 23.20
CA LYS A 241 8.74 3.27 23.64
C LYS A 241 9.14 2.32 24.75
N LEU A 242 10.15 1.48 24.48
CA LEU A 242 10.71 0.54 25.45
C LEU A 242 11.85 1.17 26.26
N HIS A 243 12.05 0.67 27.48
CA HIS A 243 13.21 0.98 28.31
C HIS A 243 14.48 0.35 27.70
N LEU A 244 15.57 1.12 27.66
CA LEU A 244 16.85 0.70 27.09
C LEU A 244 17.94 0.70 28.17
N VAL A 245 18.82 -0.29 28.12
CA VAL A 245 20.04 -0.32 28.93
C VAL A 245 21.19 0.27 28.11
N ARG A 246 21.87 1.29 28.65
CA ARG A 246 23.09 1.86 28.08
C ARG A 246 24.28 1.45 28.94
N ALA A 247 25.29 0.84 28.34
CA ALA A 247 26.55 0.50 29.01
C ALA A 247 27.72 0.73 28.05
N GLY A 248 28.68 1.58 28.44
CA GLY A 248 29.59 2.20 27.47
C GLY A 248 28.81 3.01 26.44
N ARG A 249 29.45 3.53 25.38
CA ARG A 249 28.77 4.26 24.29
C ARG A 249 27.81 3.39 23.45
N GLN A 250 27.46 2.19 23.92
CA GLN A 250 26.59 1.23 23.26
C GLN A 250 25.23 1.18 23.97
N SER A 251 24.17 1.18 23.16
CA SER A 251 22.81 0.90 23.63
C SER A 251 22.52 -0.57 23.37
N TYR A 252 22.13 -1.30 24.41
CA TYR A 252 21.65 -2.66 24.28
C TYR A 252 20.13 -2.61 24.25
N SER A 253 19.55 -3.08 23.14
CA SER A 253 18.16 -3.51 23.18
C SER A 253 18.08 -4.65 24.21
N PRO A 254 17.09 -4.66 25.11
CA PRO A 254 16.84 -5.83 25.95
C PRO A 254 16.76 -7.11 25.10
#